data_AF-A0A947SZH6-F1
#
_entry.id   AF-A0A947SZH6-F1
#
_cell.length_a   1.000
_cell.length_b   1.000
_cell.length_c   1.000
_cell.angle_alpha   90.00
_cell.angle_beta   90.00
_cell.angle_gamma   90.00
#
_symmetry.space_group_name_H-M   'P 1'
#
loop_
_entity.id
_entity.type
_entity.pdbx_description
1 polymer ?
#
loop_
_entity_poly.entity_id
_entity_poly.type
_entity_poly.pdbx_seq_one_letter_code
_entity_poly.pdbx_strand_id
1 'polypeptide(L)' 'MTGHAFLREVPDSFVRCITAAPVSPPLDPRLARRQHRAYREALEAGGFGTSLLTADEVHPDGSFI' A
#
# COMPACT_ATOMS: atom_id res chain seq x y z
N MET A 1 -6.27 -0.01 25.13
CA MET A 1 -5.41 0.80 24.24
C MET A 1 -5.82 0.48 22.82
N THR A 2 -6.23 1.48 22.04
CA THR A 2 -6.42 1.33 20.59
C THR A 2 -5.05 1.38 19.92
N GLY A 3 -4.75 0.42 19.04
CA GLY A 3 -3.48 0.37 18.31
C GLY A 3 -3.41 1.45 17.22
N HIS A 4 -2.21 1.75 16.75
CA HIS A 4 -1.98 2.70 15.64
C HIS A 4 -1.17 2.04 14.54
N ALA A 5 -1.59 2.22 13.29
CA ALA A 5 -0.91 1.71 12.10
C ALA A 5 -0.32 2.85 11.26
N PHE A 6 0.90 2.66 10.79
CA PHE A 6 1.49 3.50 9.75
C PHE A 6 1.35 2.78 8.43
N LEU A 7 0.98 3.50 7.39
CA LEU A 7 0.88 3.01 6.02
C LEU A 7 1.61 3.99 5.10
N ARG A 8 1.98 3.55 3.90
CA ARG A 8 2.45 4.44 2.83
C ARG A 8 1.66 4.21 1.55
N GLU A 9 1.32 5.31 0.88
CA GLU A 9 0.65 5.27 -0.40
C GLU A 9 1.43 4.43 -1.43
N VAL A 10 0.68 3.76 -2.31
CA VAL A 10 1.26 2.99 -3.41
C VAL A 10 1.77 3.96 -4.50
N PRO A 11 3.08 3.97 -4.80
CA PRO A 11 3.65 4.83 -5.83
C PRO A 11 3.26 4.37 -7.24
N ASP A 12 3.43 5.24 -8.24
CA ASP A 12 3.32 4.80 -9.64
C ASP A 12 4.43 3.82 -9.99
N SER A 13 5.61 3.97 -9.36
CA SER A 13 6.74 3.06 -9.51
C SER A 13 6.47 1.63 -9.03
N PHE A 14 5.35 1.35 -8.35
CA PHE A 14 4.92 0.01 -7.91
C PHE A 14 4.90 -1.03 -9.04
N VAL A 15 4.75 -0.62 -10.31
CA VAL A 15 4.90 -1.51 -11.48
C VAL A 15 6.27 -2.22 -11.54
N ARG A 16 7.26 -1.70 -10.81
CA ARG A 16 8.64 -2.22 -10.72
C ARG A 16 8.95 -2.87 -9.36
N CYS A 17 7.94 -3.18 -8.55
CA CYS A 17 8.14 -3.88 -7.28
C CYS A 17 8.90 -5.20 -7.46
N ILE A 18 9.64 -5.57 -6.41
CA ILE A 18 10.37 -6.83 -6.38
C ILE A 18 9.36 -7.97 -6.33
N THR A 19 9.46 -8.89 -7.29
CA THR A 19 8.60 -10.07 -7.36
C THR A 19 9.46 -11.32 -7.53
N ALA A 20 9.08 -12.42 -6.87
CA ALA A 20 9.80 -13.68 -6.97
C ALA A 20 9.51 -14.45 -8.28
N ALA A 21 8.42 -14.09 -8.97
CA ALA A 21 7.97 -14.72 -10.20
C ALA A 21 7.41 -13.67 -11.17
N PRO A 22 7.38 -13.96 -12.49
CA PRO A 22 6.78 -13.06 -13.47
C PRO A 22 5.33 -12.73 -13.13
N VAL A 23 4.98 -11.45 -13.18
CA VAL A 23 3.62 -10.99 -12.91
C VAL A 23 2.77 -11.11 -14.17
N SER A 24 1.70 -11.90 -14.09
CA SER A 24 0.72 -12.05 -15.17
C SER A 24 -0.69 -12.14 -14.56
N PRO A 25 -1.55 -11.12 -14.76
CA PRO A 25 -1.32 -9.88 -15.53
C PRO A 25 -0.30 -8.93 -14.86
N PRO A 26 0.21 -7.91 -15.58
CA PRO A 26 1.10 -6.90 -14.99
C PRO A 26 0.48 -6.22 -13.76
N LEU A 27 1.33 -5.74 -12.84
CA LEU A 27 0.89 -4.96 -11.69
C LEU A 27 0.17 -3.68 -12.16
N ASP A 28 -0.97 -3.38 -11.55
CA ASP A 28 -1.75 -2.16 -11.77
C ASP A 28 -1.75 -1.30 -10.50
N PRO A 29 -0.99 -0.19 -10.46
CA PRO A 29 -0.96 0.72 -9.32
C PRO A 29 -2.34 1.30 -8.97
N ARG A 30 -3.25 1.46 -9.95
CA ARG A 30 -4.60 1.98 -9.68
C ARG A 30 -5.43 0.96 -8.89
N LEU A 31 -5.37 -0.32 -9.29
CA LEU A 31 -5.98 -1.40 -8.54
C LEU A 31 -5.34 -1.54 -7.15
N ALA A 32 -4.01 -1.49 -7.06
CA ALA A 32 -3.29 -1.58 -5.80
C ALA A 32 -3.67 -0.43 -4.83
N ARG A 33 -3.82 0.80 -5.31
CA ARG A 33 -4.31 1.93 -4.49
C ARG A 33 -5.72 1.71 -3.96
N ARG A 34 -6.62 1.16 -4.79
CA ARG A 34 -7.98 0.82 -4.35
C ARG A 34 -7.96 -0.25 -3.26
N GLN A 35 -7.14 -1.28 -3.43
CA GLN A 35 -6.97 -2.34 -2.44
C GLN A 35 -6.36 -1.80 -1.14
N HIS A 36 -5.32 -0.96 -1.23
CA HIS A 36 -4.65 -0.36 -0.09
C HIS A 36 -5.59 0.59 0.70
N ARG A 37 -6.42 1.36 -0.02
CA ARG A 37 -7.46 2.18 0.61
C ARG A 37 -8.47 1.31 1.37
N ALA A 38 -8.95 0.22 0.77
CA ALA A 38 -9.89 -0.70 1.43
C ALA A 38 -9.25 -1.37 2.66
N TYR A 39 -7.96 -1.69 2.60
CA TYR A 39 -7.21 -2.21 3.75
C TYR A 39 -7.15 -1.19 4.90
N ARG A 40 -6.83 0.07 4.59
CA ARG A 40 -6.86 1.16 5.59
C ARG A 40 -8.26 1.32 6.21
N GLU A 41 -9.31 1.33 5.40
CA GLU A 41 -10.70 1.42 5.87
C GLU A 41 -11.05 0.24 6.81
N ALA A 42 -10.56 -0.96 6.53
CA ALA A 42 -10.75 -2.12 7.39
C ALA A 42 -10.01 -1.99 8.75
N LEU A 43 -8.80 -1.42 8.76
CA LEU A 43 -8.07 -1.12 10.01
C LEU A 43 -8.85 -0.11 10.87
N GLU A 44 -9.33 0.97 10.24
CA GLU A 44 -10.10 2.02 10.93
C GLU A 44 -11.43 1.46 11.47
N ALA A 45 -12.12 0.62 10.70
CA ALA A 45 -13.32 -0.08 11.16
C ALA A 45 -13.03 -1.05 12.33
N GLY A 46 -11.82 -1.61 12.39
CA GLY A 46 -11.33 -2.42 13.51
C GLY A 46 -10.93 -1.61 14.76
N GLY A 47 -11.06 -0.28 14.74
CA GLY A 47 -10.75 0.60 15.87
C GLY A 47 -9.30 1.04 15.97
N PHE A 48 -8.49 0.82 14.93
CA PHE A 48 -7.12 1.33 14.87
C PHE A 48 -7.08 2.78 14.38
N GLY A 49 -6.18 3.58 14.95
CA GLY A 49 -5.77 4.84 14.32
C GLY A 49 -4.86 4.56 13.12
N THR A 50 -4.89 5.40 12.09
CA THR A 50 -4.01 5.26 10.92
C THR A 50 -3.28 6.56 10.58
N SER A 51 -2.03 6.44 10.14
CA SER A 51 -1.26 7.52 9.52
C SER A 51 -0.79 7.07 8.13
N LEU A 52 -1.23 7.78 7.10
CA LEU A 52 -0.85 7.51 5.72
C LEU A 52 0.26 8.47 5.28
N LEU A 53 1.44 7.92 4.99
CA LEU A 53 2.57 8.66 4.44
C LEU A 53 2.45 8.76 2.92
N THR A 54 2.94 9.87 2.36
CA THR A 54 2.99 10.06 0.90
C THR A 54 3.86 9.01 0.24
N ALA A 55 3.51 8.66 -0.99
CA ALA A 55 4.33 7.79 -1.81
C ALA A 55 5.74 8.38 -2.05
N ASP A 56 6.73 7.51 -2.23
CA ASP A 56 8.08 7.87 -2.65
C ASP A 56 8.43 7.05 -3.88
N GLU A 57 8.51 7.72 -5.03
CA GLU A 57 8.73 7.08 -6.33
C GLU A 57 10.11 6.40 -6.44
N VAL A 58 11.08 6.76 -5.60
CA VAL A 58 12.40 6.10 -5.52
C VAL A 58 12.29 4.68 -4.95
N HIS A 59 11.23 4.40 -4.18
CA HIS A 59 11.01 3.14 -3.48
C HIS A 59 9.70 2.47 -3.94
N PRO A 60 9.70 1.70 -5.05
CA PRO A 60 8.51 0.98 -5.55
C PRO A 60 7.77 0.17 -4.49
N ASP A 61 8.55 -0.54 -3.66
CA ASP A 61 8.11 -1.41 -2.58
C ASP A 61 7.77 -0.64 -1.28
N GLY A 62 7.81 0.69 -1.31
CA GLY A 62 7.69 1.54 -0.12
C GLY A 62 6.36 1.43 0.63
N SER A 63 5.31 0.90 -0.01
CA SER A 63 4.01 0.65 0.62
C SER A 63 3.97 -0.58 1.54
N PHE A 64 5.06 -1.36 1.63
CA PHE A 64 5.16 -2.52 2.52
C PHE A 64 5.59 -2.13 3.95
N ILE A 65 4.88 -1.18 4.55
CA ILE A 65 4.99 -0.79 5.96
C ILE A 65 3.60 -0.71 6.61
#